data_AF-I1CQF2-F1
#
_entry.id   AF-I1CQF2-F1
#
_cell.length_a   1.000
_cell.length_b   1.000
_cell.length_c   1.000
_cell.angle_alpha   90.00
_cell.angle_beta   90.00
_cell.angle_gamma   90.00
#
_symmetry.space_group_name_H-M   'P 1'
#
loop_
_entity.id
_entity.type
_entity.pdbx_description
1 polymer ?
#
loop_
_entity_poly.entity_id
_entity_poly.type
_entity_poly.pdbx_seq_one_letter_code
_entity_poly.pdbx_strand_id
1 'polypeptide(L)'
;MNRPWISASRNLFLRTTARQCSLTRARLPIQFRRSLTQSVVRPISFKGIFRSSNEEKRQVLLEQDNLFHVLSKSPLPEMRDRASMIKKYGTCPVCESEGHKNKPTYDCPDCGYPTHCCEEHHHQGREAHKEVCSILRQVNEDDHDLRSGRSMKEFEFPSAQGFDEAVNMANWDVFFYTRSFPSMDSDRSIRHVSKLLTYPITIASVLHQATPYKYGEQITAEGMRSIAALKTVLYPTNQLNNDAQAQVRTETVNIYLLGARAEATLPSHIWLQLAYLFPSTPFHIHFVGPDALAPNQEPHTTSVNERLFFTYDNALYEDYHEKIEKFDPYTDLFFMFSPGIGQFKEGWKPSIEKLLETKCPIFITGYDESDMDSDIKAVEQDYQFDWILKPTVNEYRSLKRDVNLMDVRQTILANYGIWGIRGKRYDVVHDPEANE
;
A
#
# COMPACT_ATOMS: atom_id res chain seq x y z
N MET A 1 -3.30 -15.20 94.79
CA MET A 1 -2.39 -16.16 94.15
C MET A 1 -2.95 -16.47 92.75
N ASN A 2 -2.81 -15.73 91.66
CA ASN A 2 -1.83 -14.79 91.08
C ASN A 2 -0.48 -15.36 90.60
N ARG A 3 -0.52 -15.91 89.36
CA ARG A 3 0.49 -15.94 88.25
C ARG A 3 1.83 -16.69 88.53
N PRO A 4 2.64 -17.09 87.50
CA PRO A 4 2.62 -16.67 86.09
C PRO A 4 2.79 -17.75 85.00
N TRP A 5 2.49 -17.26 83.78
CA TRP A 5 3.04 -17.56 82.46
C TRP A 5 4.44 -18.19 82.42
N ILE A 6 4.60 -19.20 81.56
CA ILE A 6 5.63 -19.40 80.50
C ILE A 6 5.63 -20.90 80.14
N SER A 7 5.36 -21.23 78.87
CA SER A 7 5.73 -22.51 78.27
C SER A 7 6.49 -22.20 76.99
N ALA A 8 7.81 -22.42 77.06
CA ALA A 8 8.72 -22.37 75.93
C ALA A 8 8.72 -23.73 75.22
N SER A 9 8.60 -23.73 73.90
CA SER A 9 8.84 -24.92 73.07
C SER A 9 9.68 -24.53 71.86
N ARG A 10 10.99 -24.70 72.06
CA ARG A 10 12.06 -24.98 71.11
C ARG A 10 11.79 -24.77 69.61
N ASN A 11 12.49 -23.76 69.08
CA ASN A 11 12.90 -23.65 67.68
C ASN A 11 13.65 -24.92 67.23
N LEU A 12 13.09 -25.65 66.26
CA LEU A 12 13.86 -26.50 65.36
C LEU A 12 13.95 -25.79 64.01
N PHE A 13 15.15 -25.28 63.71
CA PHE A 13 15.54 -24.82 62.39
C PHE A 13 15.54 -26.00 61.41
N LEU A 14 14.55 -26.07 60.53
CA LEU A 14 14.65 -26.84 59.29
C LEU A 14 15.00 -25.88 58.16
N ARG A 15 16.26 -25.98 57.71
CA ARG A 15 16.79 -25.35 56.51
C ARG A 15 15.98 -25.83 55.31
N THR A 16 15.03 -25.02 54.84
CA THR A 16 14.48 -25.14 53.49
C THR A 16 15.42 -24.45 52.53
N THR A 17 16.03 -25.25 51.66
CA THR A 17 16.83 -24.80 50.53
C THR A 17 15.93 -24.02 49.57
N ALA A 18 16.05 -22.70 49.62
CA ALA A 18 15.52 -21.82 48.59
C ALA A 18 16.25 -22.13 47.27
N ARG A 19 15.64 -22.97 46.41
CA ARG A 19 15.98 -23.00 44.99
C ARG A 19 15.48 -21.68 44.39
N GLN A 20 16.36 -20.70 44.35
CA GLN A 20 16.24 -19.56 43.44
C GLN A 20 16.19 -20.13 42.02
N CYS A 21 14.98 -20.26 41.48
CA CYS A 21 14.79 -20.46 40.06
C CYS A 21 14.95 -19.09 39.41
N SER A 22 16.20 -18.74 39.10
CA SER A 22 16.51 -17.62 38.22
C SER A 22 16.03 -17.96 36.82
N LEU A 23 14.78 -17.59 36.52
CA LEU A 23 14.29 -17.51 35.14
C LEU A 23 15.02 -16.35 34.46
N THR A 24 16.24 -16.64 34.03
CA THR A 24 16.91 -15.90 32.97
C THR A 24 16.01 -16.04 31.74
N ARG A 25 15.27 -14.97 31.44
CA ARG A 25 14.51 -14.82 30.21
C ARG A 25 15.54 -14.70 29.08
N ALA A 26 16.09 -15.83 28.66
CA ALA A 26 16.89 -15.91 27.46
C ALA A 26 16.00 -15.49 26.30
N ARG A 27 16.12 -14.22 25.90
CA ARG A 27 15.64 -13.74 24.60
C ARG A 27 16.45 -14.51 23.56
N LEU A 28 15.95 -15.67 23.16
CA LEU A 28 16.33 -16.26 21.89
C LEU A 28 15.94 -15.22 20.83
N PRO A 29 16.87 -14.76 19.97
CA PRO A 29 16.47 -13.99 18.82
C PRO A 29 15.62 -14.94 17.99
N ILE A 30 14.32 -14.69 17.92
CA ILE A 30 13.49 -15.24 16.85
C ILE A 30 14.06 -14.60 15.59
N GLN A 31 15.06 -15.26 15.00
CA GLN A 31 15.49 -14.99 13.65
C GLN A 31 14.30 -15.36 12.78
N PHE A 32 13.48 -14.35 12.47
CA PHE A 32 12.59 -14.41 11.32
C PHE A 32 13.46 -14.83 10.14
N ARG A 33 13.38 -16.11 9.77
CA ARG A 33 13.85 -16.58 8.47
C ARG A 33 13.07 -15.74 7.48
N ARG A 34 13.76 -14.82 6.80
CA ARG A 34 13.25 -14.15 5.61
C ARG A 34 12.85 -15.24 4.62
N SER A 35 11.58 -15.61 4.62
CA SER A 35 11.00 -16.46 3.59
C SER A 35 10.98 -15.62 2.31
N LEU A 36 11.77 -16.05 1.32
CA LEU A 36 11.94 -15.48 0.00
C LEU A 36 10.70 -15.68 -0.89
N THR A 37 9.50 -15.51 -0.34
CA THR A 37 8.22 -15.59 -1.07
C THR A 37 7.45 -14.28 -1.05
N GLN A 38 8.05 -13.19 -0.54
CA GLN A 38 7.64 -11.85 -0.93
C GLN A 38 8.09 -11.66 -2.38
N SER A 39 7.13 -11.51 -3.28
CA SER A 39 7.33 -11.15 -4.68
C SER A 39 8.45 -10.11 -4.77
N VAL A 40 9.57 -10.49 -5.39
CA VAL A 40 10.73 -9.63 -5.63
C VAL A 40 10.37 -8.64 -6.75
N VAL A 41 9.30 -7.87 -6.56
CA VAL A 41 9.06 -6.65 -7.30
C VAL A 41 9.90 -5.61 -6.57
N ARG A 42 11.17 -5.49 -6.96
CA ARG A 42 11.96 -4.34 -6.53
C ARG A 42 11.17 -3.09 -6.94
N PRO A 43 10.80 -2.20 -6.01
CA PRO A 43 10.15 -0.95 -6.40
C PRO A 43 11.08 -0.23 -7.38
N ILE A 44 10.51 0.30 -8.46
CA ILE A 44 11.25 1.16 -9.39
C ILE A 44 11.81 2.31 -8.55
N SER A 45 13.14 2.37 -8.42
CA SER A 45 13.78 3.48 -7.72
C SER A 45 13.70 4.72 -8.60
N PHE A 46 12.71 5.58 -8.34
CA PHE A 46 12.54 6.87 -9.02
C PHE A 46 13.58 7.92 -8.56
N LYS A 47 14.56 7.55 -7.72
CA LYS A 47 15.62 8.45 -7.23
C LYS A 47 16.42 9.14 -8.35
N GLY A 48 16.46 8.55 -9.55
CA GLY A 48 17.08 9.16 -10.73
C GLY A 48 16.17 10.09 -11.53
N ILE A 49 14.86 9.95 -11.43
CA ILE A 49 13.90 10.69 -12.28
C ILE A 49 13.69 12.11 -11.74
N PHE A 50 13.67 12.30 -10.42
CA PHE A 50 13.29 13.57 -9.76
C PHE A 50 14.45 14.38 -9.15
N ARG A 51 15.66 14.32 -9.72
CA ARG A 51 16.81 15.10 -9.23
C ARG A 51 16.70 16.57 -9.67
N SER A 52 16.71 17.50 -8.72
CA SER A 52 16.67 18.96 -8.96
C SER A 52 17.86 19.46 -9.78
N SER A 53 17.55 20.20 -10.85
CA SER A 53 18.32 21.29 -11.50
C SER A 53 19.86 21.21 -11.42
N ASN A 54 20.44 20.23 -12.09
CA ASN A 54 21.70 20.48 -12.80
C ASN A 54 21.43 20.09 -14.26
N GLU A 55 21.32 21.09 -15.14
CA GLU A 55 21.12 20.96 -16.60
C GLU A 55 22.37 20.36 -17.29
N GLU A 56 22.87 19.23 -16.81
CA GLU A 56 23.60 18.33 -17.69
C GLU A 56 22.53 17.69 -18.57
N LYS A 57 22.45 18.13 -19.85
CA LYS A 57 21.57 17.57 -20.88
C LYS A 57 21.58 16.05 -20.77
N ARG A 58 20.52 15.46 -20.20
CA ARG A 58 20.37 14.01 -20.13
C ARG A 58 20.41 13.51 -21.56
N GLN A 59 21.45 12.75 -21.88
CA GLN A 59 21.57 12.15 -23.19
C GLN A 59 20.43 11.15 -23.36
N VAL A 60 19.61 11.34 -24.39
CA VAL A 60 18.58 10.36 -24.76
C VAL A 60 19.31 9.09 -25.20
N LEU A 61 19.06 8.00 -24.49
CA LEU A 61 19.65 6.68 -24.72
C LEU A 61 18.84 5.85 -25.70
N LEU A 62 17.52 6.02 -25.73
CA LEU A 62 16.59 5.28 -26.58
C LEU A 62 15.57 6.22 -27.22
N GLU A 63 15.32 6.00 -28.52
CA GLU A 63 14.30 6.72 -29.28
C GLU A 63 12.91 6.08 -29.07
N GLN A 64 11.85 6.88 -29.25
CA GLN A 64 10.47 6.47 -28.91
C GLN A 64 9.87 5.44 -29.86
N ASP A 65 10.39 5.36 -31.08
CA ASP A 65 10.07 4.38 -32.10
C ASP A 65 10.84 3.05 -31.90
N ASN A 66 11.86 3.02 -31.04
CA ASN A 66 12.70 1.84 -30.79
C ASN A 66 12.85 1.52 -29.29
N LEU A 67 11.70 1.31 -28.62
CA LEU A 67 11.65 0.98 -27.19
C LEU A 67 11.69 -0.53 -26.90
N PHE A 68 11.43 -1.36 -27.90
CA PHE A 68 11.41 -2.81 -27.71
C PHE A 68 12.81 -3.41 -27.86
N HIS A 69 13.34 -3.97 -26.77
CA HIS A 69 14.60 -4.73 -26.80
C HIS A 69 14.45 -6.04 -26.04
N VAL A 70 15.08 -7.11 -26.55
CA VAL A 70 15.21 -8.36 -25.79
C VAL A 70 16.00 -8.09 -24.51
N LEU A 71 15.46 -8.42 -23.34
CA LEU A 71 16.01 -8.01 -22.05
C LEU A 71 17.48 -8.42 -21.87
N SER A 72 17.82 -9.65 -22.27
CA SER A 72 19.19 -10.18 -22.17
C SER A 72 20.21 -9.45 -23.04
N LYS A 73 19.76 -8.80 -24.13
CA LYS A 73 20.60 -8.08 -25.10
C LYS A 73 20.35 -6.58 -25.08
N SER A 74 19.54 -6.10 -24.14
CA SER A 74 19.15 -4.69 -24.04
C SER A 74 20.40 -3.81 -23.91
N PRO A 75 20.41 -2.60 -24.49
CA PRO A 75 21.48 -1.62 -24.26
C PRO A 75 21.56 -1.19 -22.79
N LEU A 76 20.46 -1.29 -22.03
CA LEU A 76 20.38 -0.86 -20.64
C LEU A 76 20.82 -1.97 -19.66
N PRO A 77 21.76 -1.69 -18.73
CA PRO A 77 22.25 -2.69 -17.77
C PRO A 77 21.14 -3.22 -16.85
N GLU A 78 20.20 -2.37 -16.43
CA GLU A 78 19.12 -2.76 -15.52
C GLU A 78 18.18 -3.80 -16.15
N MET A 79 18.00 -3.75 -17.48
CA MET A 79 17.18 -4.71 -18.22
C MET A 79 17.89 -6.06 -18.36
N ARG A 80 19.22 -6.05 -18.57
CA ARG A 80 20.04 -7.27 -18.56
C ARG A 80 20.07 -7.92 -17.19
N ASP A 81 20.18 -7.12 -16.13
CA ASP A 81 20.12 -7.60 -14.75
C ASP A 81 18.77 -8.26 -14.46
N ARG A 82 17.67 -7.66 -14.92
CA ARG A 82 16.35 -8.28 -14.82
C ARG A 82 16.29 -9.64 -15.55
N ALA A 83 16.81 -9.72 -16.77
CA ALA A 83 16.87 -10.98 -17.51
C ALA A 83 17.68 -12.04 -16.74
N SER A 84 18.81 -11.63 -16.13
CA SER A 84 19.66 -12.52 -15.34
C SER A 84 18.93 -13.06 -14.10
N MET A 85 18.10 -12.25 -13.45
CA MET A 85 17.28 -12.69 -12.31
C MET A 85 16.24 -13.72 -12.75
N ILE A 86 15.56 -13.49 -13.87
CA ILE A 86 14.58 -14.43 -14.43
C ILE A 86 15.28 -15.74 -14.81
N LYS A 87 16.43 -15.68 -15.49
CA LYS A 87 17.24 -16.85 -15.85
C LYS A 87 17.73 -17.63 -14.63
N LYS A 88 18.02 -16.95 -13.52
CA LYS A 88 18.53 -17.59 -12.30
C LYS A 88 17.41 -18.24 -11.49
N TYR A 89 16.29 -17.55 -11.35
CA TYR A 89 15.27 -17.93 -10.38
C TYR A 89 14.00 -18.50 -11.00
N GLY A 90 13.67 -18.10 -12.22
CA GLY A 90 12.49 -18.55 -12.95
C GLY A 90 12.49 -20.04 -13.27
N THR A 91 11.37 -20.53 -13.79
CA THR A 91 11.19 -21.93 -14.20
C THR A 91 10.54 -21.96 -15.58
N CYS A 92 11.02 -22.85 -16.45
CA CYS A 92 10.39 -23.10 -17.75
C CYS A 92 9.03 -23.80 -17.54
N PRO A 93 7.92 -23.27 -18.10
CA PRO A 93 6.58 -23.80 -17.85
C PRO A 93 6.37 -25.20 -18.41
N VAL A 94 6.95 -25.52 -19.56
CA VAL A 94 6.87 -26.85 -20.18
C VAL A 94 7.61 -27.89 -19.32
N CYS A 95 8.85 -27.58 -18.92
CA CYS A 95 9.59 -28.47 -18.03
C CYS A 95 8.86 -28.70 -16.72
N GLU A 96 8.24 -27.65 -16.16
CA GLU A 96 7.48 -27.77 -14.91
C GLU A 96 6.32 -28.77 -15.06
N SER A 97 5.61 -28.74 -16.19
CA SER A 97 4.55 -29.71 -16.48
C SER A 97 5.06 -31.15 -16.65
N GLU A 98 6.32 -31.31 -17.05
CA GLU A 98 7.01 -32.61 -17.17
C GLU A 98 7.70 -33.05 -15.87
N GLY A 99 7.61 -32.25 -14.78
CA GLY A 99 8.26 -32.54 -13.50
C GLY A 99 9.74 -32.12 -13.41
N HIS A 100 10.25 -31.41 -14.42
CA HIS A 100 11.61 -30.86 -14.47
C HIS A 100 11.64 -29.37 -14.08
N LYS A 101 12.74 -28.90 -13.47
CA LYS A 101 12.87 -27.49 -13.01
C LYS A 101 13.95 -26.73 -13.78
N ASN A 102 13.95 -26.88 -15.10
CA ASN A 102 14.91 -26.17 -15.95
C ASN A 102 14.63 -24.67 -15.96
N LYS A 103 15.72 -23.90 -16.08
CA LYS A 103 15.67 -22.44 -16.03
C LYS A 103 15.36 -21.82 -17.39
N PRO A 104 14.62 -20.69 -17.44
CA PRO A 104 14.21 -20.08 -18.69
C PRO A 104 15.37 -19.29 -19.32
N THR A 105 16.22 -19.95 -20.10
CA THR A 105 17.39 -19.36 -20.78
C THR A 105 17.10 -18.75 -22.14
N TYR A 106 16.02 -19.17 -22.81
CA TYR A 106 15.59 -18.70 -24.12
C TYR A 106 14.70 -17.45 -24.00
N ASP A 107 15.14 -16.38 -24.66
CA ASP A 107 14.42 -15.11 -24.75
C ASP A 107 13.38 -15.17 -25.89
N CYS A 108 12.11 -14.90 -25.57
CA CYS A 108 11.05 -14.85 -26.57
C CYS A 108 11.27 -13.64 -27.50
N PRO A 109 11.25 -13.82 -28.83
CA PRO A 109 11.45 -12.72 -29.77
C PRO A 109 10.31 -11.69 -29.78
N ASP A 110 9.10 -12.09 -29.40
CA ASP A 110 7.90 -11.25 -29.47
C ASP A 110 7.74 -10.33 -28.25
N CYS A 111 8.04 -10.85 -27.04
CA CYS A 111 7.94 -10.07 -25.79
C CYS A 111 9.29 -9.65 -25.20
N GLY A 112 10.39 -10.27 -25.63
CA GLY A 112 11.75 -9.95 -25.19
C GLY A 112 12.14 -10.51 -23.81
N TYR A 113 11.25 -11.25 -23.13
CA TYR A 113 11.53 -11.86 -21.83
C TYR A 113 12.11 -13.29 -21.97
N PRO A 114 13.01 -13.72 -21.06
CA PRO A 114 13.36 -15.13 -20.90
C PRO A 114 12.16 -15.90 -20.36
N THR A 115 11.62 -16.84 -21.15
CA THR A 115 10.35 -17.53 -20.82
C THR A 115 10.49 -19.05 -20.77
N HIS A 116 11.33 -19.62 -21.63
CA HIS A 116 11.51 -21.07 -21.76
C HIS A 116 12.99 -21.44 -21.70
N CYS A 117 13.32 -22.71 -21.50
CA CYS A 117 14.72 -23.15 -21.47
C CYS A 117 15.35 -23.22 -22.88
N CYS A 118 14.56 -23.57 -23.89
CA CYS A 118 14.99 -23.70 -25.28
C CYS A 118 13.88 -23.30 -26.25
N GLU A 119 14.22 -23.19 -27.53
CA GLU A 119 13.29 -22.86 -28.61
C GLU A 119 12.18 -23.91 -28.78
N GLU A 120 12.52 -25.20 -28.64
CA GLU A 120 11.55 -26.30 -28.73
C GLU A 120 10.46 -26.17 -27.66
N HIS A 121 10.84 -25.89 -26.42
CA HIS A 121 9.88 -25.70 -25.33
C HIS A 121 9.08 -24.40 -25.50
N HIS A 122 9.68 -23.36 -26.08
CA HIS A 122 8.93 -22.16 -26.45
C HIS A 122 7.87 -22.45 -27.52
N HIS A 123 8.18 -23.31 -28.51
CA HIS A 123 7.21 -23.74 -29.51
C HIS A 123 6.09 -24.60 -28.93
N GLN A 124 6.43 -25.54 -28.04
CA GLN A 124 5.45 -26.40 -27.35
C GLN A 124 4.53 -25.57 -26.43
N GLY A 125 5.09 -24.61 -25.67
CA GLY A 125 4.37 -23.75 -24.74
C GLY A 125 3.72 -22.50 -25.39
N ARG A 126 3.72 -22.39 -26.72
CA ARG A 126 3.35 -21.16 -27.44
C ARG A 126 1.94 -20.68 -27.14
N GLU A 127 0.96 -21.59 -27.11
CA GLU A 127 -0.45 -21.25 -26.87
C GLU A 127 -0.66 -20.67 -25.47
N ALA A 128 -0.08 -21.29 -24.43
CA ALA A 128 -0.14 -20.76 -23.07
C ALA A 128 0.63 -19.44 -22.93
N HIS A 129 1.76 -19.28 -23.63
CA HIS A 129 2.53 -18.04 -23.59
C HIS A 129 1.80 -16.86 -24.27
N LYS A 130 0.97 -17.13 -25.27
CA LYS A 130 0.25 -16.10 -26.05
C LYS A 130 -0.58 -15.16 -25.18
N GLU A 131 -1.18 -15.66 -24.10
CA GLU A 131 -2.02 -14.88 -23.17
C GLU A 131 -1.22 -13.80 -22.42
N VAL A 132 0.05 -14.08 -22.10
CA VAL A 132 0.94 -13.18 -21.35
C VAL A 132 1.95 -12.45 -22.22
N CYS A 133 2.18 -12.90 -23.46
CA CYS A 133 3.20 -12.38 -24.36
C CYS A 133 3.01 -10.87 -24.64
N SER A 134 1.78 -10.44 -24.94
CA SER A 134 1.46 -9.03 -25.21
C SER A 134 1.68 -8.14 -23.98
N ILE A 135 1.31 -8.62 -22.80
CA ILE A 135 1.53 -7.95 -21.52
C ILE A 135 3.02 -7.78 -21.25
N LEU A 136 3.80 -8.85 -21.42
CA LEU A 136 5.25 -8.81 -21.22
C LEU A 136 5.93 -7.85 -22.20
N ARG A 137 5.48 -7.81 -23.46
CA ARG A 137 5.95 -6.85 -24.45
C ARG A 137 5.66 -5.40 -24.02
N GLN A 138 4.45 -5.14 -23.56
CA GLN A 138 4.05 -3.82 -23.08
C GLN A 138 4.90 -3.37 -21.88
N VAL A 139 5.13 -4.26 -20.91
CA VAL A 139 5.99 -3.96 -19.74
C VAL A 139 7.45 -3.74 -20.18
N ASN A 140 7.91 -4.50 -21.17
CA ASN A 140 9.24 -4.34 -21.74
C ASN A 140 9.42 -2.92 -22.32
N GLU A 141 8.52 -2.50 -23.20
CA GLU A 141 8.54 -1.18 -23.82
C GLU A 141 8.38 -0.06 -22.77
N ASP A 142 7.48 -0.23 -21.80
CA ASP A 142 7.29 0.74 -20.71
C ASP A 142 8.55 0.92 -19.86
N ASP A 143 9.23 -0.17 -19.50
CA ASP A 143 10.41 -0.11 -18.64
C ASP A 143 11.66 0.42 -19.37
N HIS A 144 11.76 0.19 -20.69
CA HIS A 144 12.76 0.83 -21.54
C HIS A 144 12.47 2.33 -21.69
N ASP A 145 11.21 2.71 -21.86
CA ASP A 145 10.83 4.12 -21.97
C ASP A 145 11.16 4.89 -20.68
N LEU A 146 10.85 4.30 -19.51
CA LEU A 146 11.21 4.86 -18.20
C LEU A 146 12.72 5.07 -18.00
N ARG A 147 13.56 4.40 -18.80
CA ARG A 147 15.03 4.46 -18.75
C ARG A 147 15.65 5.01 -20.03
N SER A 148 14.83 5.51 -20.95
CA SER A 148 15.28 6.05 -22.24
C SER A 148 16.07 7.36 -22.08
N GLY A 149 15.98 8.02 -20.93
CA GLY A 149 16.61 9.31 -20.69
C GLY A 149 15.86 10.50 -21.29
N ARG A 150 14.71 10.28 -21.95
CA ARG A 150 13.86 11.36 -22.46
C ARG A 150 13.30 12.22 -21.32
N SER A 151 12.90 13.45 -21.66
CA SER A 151 12.05 14.24 -20.78
C SER A 151 10.64 13.65 -20.74
N MET A 152 10.10 13.45 -19.54
CA MET A 152 8.77 12.89 -19.32
C MET A 152 7.81 13.99 -18.93
N LYS A 153 7.18 14.60 -19.94
CA LYS A 153 6.16 15.64 -19.75
C LYS A 153 4.99 15.14 -18.92
N GLU A 154 4.68 13.85 -19.02
CA GLU A 154 3.60 13.22 -18.23
C GLU A 154 3.85 13.28 -16.71
N PHE A 155 5.09 13.52 -16.25
CA PHE A 155 5.43 13.70 -14.84
C PHE A 155 5.40 15.16 -14.38
N GLU A 156 5.02 16.10 -15.25
CA GLU A 156 4.76 17.49 -14.90
C GLU A 156 3.35 17.59 -14.29
N PHE A 157 3.26 17.30 -12.99
CA PHE A 157 1.97 17.28 -12.31
C PHE A 157 1.43 18.69 -12.00
N PRO A 158 0.11 18.90 -12.16
CA PRO A 158 -0.52 20.19 -11.89
C PRO A 158 -0.46 20.55 -10.41
N SER A 159 -0.42 21.85 -10.12
CA SER A 159 -0.52 22.40 -8.76
C SER A 159 -1.96 22.38 -8.23
N ALA A 160 -2.20 23.13 -7.14
CA ALA A 160 -3.54 23.42 -6.66
C ALA A 160 -4.42 24.03 -7.77
N GLN A 161 -5.70 23.71 -7.75
CA GLN A 161 -6.69 24.22 -8.70
C GLN A 161 -7.29 25.54 -8.25
N GLY A 162 -7.81 26.29 -9.24
CA GLY A 162 -8.67 27.43 -8.98
C GLY A 162 -9.96 27.01 -8.28
N PHE A 163 -10.56 27.94 -7.54
CA PHE A 163 -11.81 27.71 -6.80
C PHE A 163 -12.98 27.24 -7.70
N ASP A 164 -12.99 27.67 -8.96
CA ASP A 164 -14.07 27.38 -9.92
C ASP A 164 -13.87 26.05 -10.69
N GLU A 165 -12.73 25.38 -10.54
CA GLU A 165 -12.45 24.13 -11.25
C GLU A 165 -13.05 22.93 -10.49
N ALA A 166 -13.97 22.21 -11.14
CA ALA A 166 -14.58 21.01 -10.58
C ALA A 166 -13.81 19.74 -10.98
N VAL A 167 -13.41 18.95 -9.99
CA VAL A 167 -12.78 17.64 -10.20
C VAL A 167 -13.84 16.56 -10.36
N ASN A 168 -13.68 15.73 -11.38
CA ASN A 168 -14.47 14.53 -11.54
C ASN A 168 -13.58 13.29 -11.41
N MET A 169 -13.91 12.42 -10.44
CA MET A 169 -13.12 11.23 -10.16
C MET A 169 -13.68 9.93 -10.76
N ALA A 170 -14.49 10.00 -11.82
CA ALA A 170 -15.09 8.81 -12.44
C ALA A 170 -14.08 7.74 -12.92
N ASN A 171 -12.98 8.16 -13.55
CA ASN A 171 -11.88 7.29 -14.00
C ASN A 171 -10.61 8.12 -14.25
N TRP A 172 -9.49 7.47 -14.59
CA TRP A 172 -8.21 8.13 -14.85
C TRP A 172 -8.27 9.22 -15.92
N ASP A 173 -8.94 9.00 -17.05
CA ASP A 173 -8.97 9.95 -18.16
C ASP A 173 -9.70 11.25 -17.80
N VAL A 174 -10.88 11.10 -17.20
CA VAL A 174 -11.69 12.24 -16.74
C VAL A 174 -10.99 12.97 -15.60
N PHE A 175 -10.32 12.23 -14.71
CA PHE A 175 -9.52 12.81 -13.64
C PHE A 175 -8.38 13.65 -14.19
N PHE A 176 -7.57 13.11 -15.12
CA PHE A 176 -6.46 13.85 -15.72
C PHE A 176 -6.93 15.10 -16.46
N TYR A 177 -8.03 14.99 -17.20
CA TYR A 177 -8.61 16.13 -17.90
C TYR A 177 -9.08 17.22 -16.92
N THR A 178 -9.89 16.87 -15.92
CA THR A 178 -10.45 17.85 -14.97
C THR A 178 -9.43 18.41 -14.00
N ARG A 179 -8.30 17.72 -13.79
CA ARG A 179 -7.16 18.22 -13.01
C ARG A 179 -6.13 19.00 -13.83
N SER A 180 -6.36 19.22 -15.11
CA SER A 180 -5.43 19.94 -15.98
C SER A 180 -4.03 19.30 -16.02
N PHE A 181 -3.97 17.97 -16.02
CA PHE A 181 -2.72 17.27 -16.34
C PHE A 181 -2.34 17.53 -17.80
N PRO A 182 -1.04 17.44 -18.15
CA PRO A 182 -0.60 17.42 -19.54
C PRO A 182 -1.37 16.36 -20.34
N SER A 183 -1.58 16.63 -21.64
CA SER A 183 -2.27 15.66 -22.50
C SER A 183 -1.50 14.34 -22.51
N MET A 184 -2.21 13.27 -22.16
CA MET A 184 -1.65 11.93 -22.20
C MET A 184 -1.78 11.41 -23.63
N ASP A 185 -0.74 11.62 -24.43
CA ASP A 185 -0.77 11.32 -25.88
C ASP A 185 -0.70 9.80 -26.18
N SER A 186 -0.44 8.97 -25.19
CA SER A 186 -0.33 7.51 -25.34
C SER A 186 -0.76 6.75 -24.09
N ASP A 187 -1.26 5.52 -24.28
CA ASP A 187 -1.59 4.61 -23.17
C ASP A 187 -0.37 4.36 -22.26
N ARG A 188 0.84 4.43 -22.80
CA ARG A 188 2.10 4.28 -22.06
C ARG A 188 2.27 5.37 -21.01
N SER A 189 2.04 6.62 -21.40
CA SER A 189 2.09 7.76 -20.48
C SER A 189 1.07 7.62 -19.35
N ILE A 190 -0.15 7.16 -19.66
CA ILE A 190 -1.19 6.87 -18.65
C ILE A 190 -0.72 5.77 -17.69
N ARG A 191 -0.10 4.69 -18.18
CA ARG A 191 0.46 3.62 -17.33
C ARG A 191 1.57 4.13 -16.41
N HIS A 192 2.47 4.98 -16.91
CA HIS A 192 3.55 5.55 -16.12
C HIS A 192 3.02 6.44 -14.99
N VAL A 193 2.08 7.31 -15.31
CA VAL A 193 1.49 8.27 -14.36
C VAL A 193 0.62 7.58 -13.32
N SER A 194 -0.27 6.68 -13.77
CA SER A 194 -1.14 5.92 -12.86
C SER A 194 -0.34 5.07 -11.86
N LYS A 195 0.84 4.56 -12.23
CA LYS A 195 1.71 3.82 -11.31
C LYS A 195 2.22 4.67 -10.14
N LEU A 196 2.48 5.96 -10.36
CA LEU A 196 2.92 6.89 -9.32
C LEU A 196 1.74 7.38 -8.47
N LEU A 197 0.63 7.71 -9.13
CA LEU A 197 -0.53 8.34 -8.50
C LEU A 197 -1.51 7.36 -7.83
N THR A 198 -1.41 6.06 -8.12
CA THR A 198 -2.39 5.07 -7.65
C THR A 198 -2.63 5.16 -6.14
N TYR A 199 -1.59 5.34 -5.32
CA TYR A 199 -1.74 5.39 -3.86
C TYR A 199 -2.48 6.64 -3.36
N PRO A 200 -1.98 7.88 -3.60
CA PRO A 200 -2.67 9.08 -3.13
C PRO A 200 -4.06 9.24 -3.74
N ILE A 201 -4.24 8.88 -5.02
CA ILE A 201 -5.53 9.06 -5.69
C ILE A 201 -6.54 7.98 -5.32
N THR A 202 -6.10 6.77 -4.97
CA THR A 202 -7.02 5.78 -4.36
C THR A 202 -7.59 6.31 -3.05
N ILE A 203 -6.76 6.89 -2.18
CA ILE A 203 -7.24 7.52 -0.93
C ILE A 203 -8.20 8.66 -1.24
N ALA A 204 -7.81 9.57 -2.15
CA ALA A 204 -8.65 10.69 -2.53
C ALA A 204 -10.01 10.22 -3.10
N SER A 205 -10.03 9.16 -3.92
CA SER A 205 -11.23 8.65 -4.58
C SER A 205 -12.31 8.20 -3.61
N VAL A 206 -11.91 7.70 -2.43
CA VAL A 206 -12.83 7.29 -1.37
C VAL A 206 -13.37 8.50 -0.61
N LEU A 207 -12.53 9.52 -0.40
CA LEU A 207 -12.84 10.70 0.41
C LEU A 207 -13.58 11.80 -0.37
N HIS A 208 -13.33 11.92 -1.67
CA HIS A 208 -13.81 13.03 -2.48
C HIS A 208 -15.34 12.99 -2.65
N GLN A 209 -15.95 14.15 -2.83
CA GLN A 209 -17.39 14.26 -3.05
C GLN A 209 -17.85 13.57 -4.35
N ALA A 210 -17.08 13.74 -5.43
CA ALA A 210 -17.30 13.10 -6.73
C ALA A 210 -16.65 11.71 -6.82
N THR A 211 -16.80 10.89 -5.79
CA THR A 211 -16.25 9.52 -5.72
C THR A 211 -16.79 8.65 -6.86
N PRO A 212 -15.97 7.74 -7.45
CA PRO A 212 -16.47 6.78 -8.44
C PRO A 212 -17.37 5.70 -7.83
N TYR A 213 -17.33 5.52 -6.50
CA TYR A 213 -18.03 4.43 -5.83
C TYR A 213 -19.47 4.81 -5.51
N LYS A 214 -20.42 4.00 -5.97
CA LYS A 214 -21.86 4.31 -5.83
C LYS A 214 -22.40 3.92 -4.45
N TYR A 215 -23.21 4.82 -3.89
CA TYR A 215 -23.95 4.62 -2.65
C TYR A 215 -25.03 3.54 -2.82
N GLY A 216 -25.11 2.60 -1.87
CA GLY A 216 -26.06 1.48 -1.87
C GLY A 216 -25.58 0.26 -2.66
N GLU A 217 -24.77 0.46 -3.69
CA GLU A 217 -24.15 -0.62 -4.47
C GLU A 217 -22.83 -1.06 -3.83
N GLN A 218 -21.80 -0.21 -3.93
CA GLN A 218 -20.45 -0.45 -3.42
C GLN A 218 -20.29 0.11 -1.99
N ILE A 219 -20.65 1.38 -1.76
CA ILE A 219 -20.61 2.00 -0.43
C ILE A 219 -21.86 1.60 0.35
N THR A 220 -21.67 1.02 1.53
CA THR A 220 -22.76 0.56 2.41
C THR A 220 -23.37 1.71 3.22
N ALA A 221 -24.45 1.44 3.96
CA ALA A 221 -25.02 2.40 4.90
C ALA A 221 -24.02 2.86 5.99
N GLU A 222 -23.23 1.92 6.53
CA GLU A 222 -22.17 2.27 7.48
C GLU A 222 -21.04 3.04 6.80
N GLY A 223 -20.69 2.67 5.57
CA GLY A 223 -19.69 3.40 4.80
C GLY A 223 -20.12 4.84 4.53
N MET A 224 -21.40 5.08 4.23
CA MET A 224 -21.95 6.42 4.12
C MET A 224 -21.76 7.22 5.41
N ARG A 225 -22.06 6.63 6.58
CA ARG A 225 -21.88 7.31 7.88
C ARG A 225 -20.42 7.64 8.15
N SER A 226 -19.51 6.68 7.96
CA SER A 226 -18.07 6.87 8.18
C SER A 226 -17.44 7.88 7.23
N ILE A 227 -17.77 7.82 5.94
CA ILE A 227 -17.23 8.75 4.95
C ILE A 227 -17.86 10.14 5.11
N ALA A 228 -19.15 10.23 5.43
CA ALA A 228 -19.80 11.53 5.68
C ALA A 228 -19.19 12.28 6.86
N ALA A 229 -18.81 11.58 7.93
CA ALA A 229 -18.09 12.14 9.08
C ALA A 229 -16.75 12.77 8.66
N LEU A 230 -15.96 12.09 7.82
CA LEU A 230 -14.72 12.67 7.28
C LEU A 230 -15.01 13.86 6.36
N LYS A 231 -16.06 13.76 5.54
CA LYS A 231 -16.46 14.82 4.60
C LYS A 231 -16.85 16.13 5.29
N THR A 232 -17.36 16.11 6.52
CA THR A 232 -17.63 17.36 7.27
C THR A 232 -16.37 18.13 7.61
N VAL A 233 -15.23 17.45 7.77
CA VAL A 233 -13.91 18.07 8.00
C VAL A 233 -13.25 18.48 6.69
N LEU A 234 -13.41 17.65 5.64
CA LEU A 234 -12.82 17.90 4.31
C LEU A 234 -13.49 19.05 3.55
N TYR A 235 -14.80 19.24 3.76
CA TYR A 235 -15.62 20.26 3.12
C TYR A 235 -16.36 21.05 4.19
N PRO A 236 -15.65 21.91 4.95
CA PRO A 236 -16.31 22.75 5.94
C PRO A 236 -17.35 23.58 5.21
N THR A 237 -18.61 23.48 5.64
CA THR A 237 -19.66 24.34 5.08
C THR A 237 -19.25 25.76 5.41
N ASN A 238 -19.03 26.61 4.40
CA ASN A 238 -18.90 28.05 4.57
C ASN A 238 -20.23 28.58 5.12
N GLN A 239 -20.51 28.35 6.41
CA GLN A 239 -21.48 29.16 7.11
C GLN A 239 -20.93 30.58 7.03
N LEU A 240 -21.70 31.43 6.36
CA LEU A 240 -21.53 32.87 6.24
C LEU A 240 -21.53 33.51 7.64
N ASN A 241 -20.52 33.24 8.45
CA ASN A 241 -20.27 34.00 9.66
C ASN A 241 -19.45 35.21 9.22
N ASN A 242 -20.11 36.36 9.20
CA ASN A 242 -19.57 37.70 8.93
C ASN A 242 -18.44 38.15 9.88
N ASP A 243 -17.86 37.25 10.67
CA ASP A 243 -16.79 37.56 11.58
C ASP A 243 -15.46 37.14 10.97
N ALA A 244 -14.66 38.14 10.60
CA ALA A 244 -13.29 38.05 10.10
C ALA A 244 -12.28 37.38 11.08
N GLN A 245 -12.77 36.64 12.07
CA GLN A 245 -12.00 35.95 13.12
C GLN A 245 -12.31 34.45 13.22
N ALA A 246 -13.31 33.92 12.52
CA ALA A 246 -13.57 32.48 12.46
C ALA A 246 -12.83 31.84 11.28
N GLN A 247 -11.52 32.05 11.18
CA GLN A 247 -10.66 31.08 10.48
C GLN A 247 -10.64 29.84 11.38
N VAL A 248 -11.70 29.04 11.31
CA VAL A 248 -11.75 27.74 11.99
C VAL A 248 -10.52 26.99 11.48
N ARG A 249 -9.55 26.75 12.36
CA ARG A 249 -8.45 25.83 12.07
C ARG A 249 -9.12 24.51 11.77
N THR A 250 -9.21 24.16 10.50
CA THR A 250 -9.70 22.86 10.06
C THR A 250 -8.84 21.80 10.74
N GLU A 251 -9.49 20.84 11.38
CA GLU A 251 -8.81 19.72 12.00
C GLU A 251 -7.98 18.97 10.95
N THR A 252 -6.85 18.42 11.39
CA THR A 252 -5.98 17.63 10.53
C THR A 252 -6.57 16.24 10.35
N VAL A 253 -6.65 15.79 9.09
CA VAL A 253 -7.03 14.41 8.77
C VAL A 253 -5.79 13.53 8.83
N ASN A 254 -5.79 12.52 9.71
CA ASN A 254 -4.66 11.62 9.88
C ASN A 254 -4.89 10.33 9.10
N ILE A 255 -4.00 10.04 8.16
CA ILE A 255 -4.05 8.85 7.31
C ILE A 255 -2.93 7.91 7.75
N TYR A 256 -3.29 6.77 8.32
CA TYR A 256 -2.35 5.75 8.75
C TYR A 256 -2.16 4.69 7.66
N LEU A 257 -0.98 4.65 7.06
CA LEU A 257 -0.59 3.68 6.04
C LEU A 257 0.16 2.53 6.69
N LEU A 258 -0.52 1.39 6.85
CA LEU A 258 0.02 0.21 7.54
C LEU A 258 0.72 -0.71 6.55
N GLY A 259 1.88 -1.23 6.95
CA GLY A 259 2.73 -2.05 6.10
C GLY A 259 3.29 -1.25 4.92
N ALA A 260 3.53 0.06 5.11
CA ALA A 260 4.00 0.94 4.05
C ALA A 260 5.35 0.46 3.49
N ARG A 261 5.41 0.33 2.17
CA ARG A 261 6.59 -0.11 1.40
C ARG A 261 6.83 0.85 0.25
N ALA A 262 6.24 0.55 -0.92
CA ALA A 262 6.39 1.38 -2.11
C ALA A 262 5.86 2.80 -1.88
N GLU A 263 4.80 2.92 -1.07
CA GLU A 263 4.11 4.15 -0.69
C GLU A 263 5.04 5.12 0.03
N ALA A 264 5.86 4.60 0.95
CA ALA A 264 6.86 5.37 1.70
C ALA A 264 8.06 5.80 0.85
N THR A 265 8.30 5.12 -0.28
CA THR A 265 9.41 5.46 -1.20
C THR A 265 9.04 6.46 -2.28
N LEU A 266 7.75 6.81 -2.41
CA LEU A 266 7.32 7.80 -3.38
C LEU A 266 7.90 9.19 -3.06
N PRO A 267 8.28 9.98 -4.09
CA PRO A 267 8.63 11.37 -3.88
C PRO A 267 7.50 12.14 -3.17
N SER A 268 7.86 13.00 -2.22
CA SER A 268 6.89 13.74 -1.40
C SER A 268 5.91 14.59 -2.21
N HIS A 269 6.35 15.15 -3.35
CA HIS A 269 5.50 15.95 -4.22
C HIS A 269 4.38 15.15 -4.92
N ILE A 270 4.49 13.81 -4.99
CA ILE A 270 3.41 12.96 -5.52
C ILE A 270 2.20 13.00 -4.59
N TRP A 271 2.43 12.93 -3.29
CA TRP A 271 1.40 13.03 -2.25
C TRP A 271 0.75 14.41 -2.18
N LEU A 272 1.39 15.47 -2.69
CA LEU A 272 0.73 16.77 -2.82
C LEU A 272 -0.52 16.71 -3.70
N GLN A 273 -0.61 15.76 -4.63
CA GLN A 273 -1.82 15.58 -5.44
C GLN A 273 -3.04 15.22 -4.60
N LEU A 274 -2.86 14.54 -3.45
CA LEU A 274 -3.94 14.34 -2.47
C LEU A 274 -4.33 15.69 -1.83
N ALA A 275 -3.36 16.44 -1.32
CA ALA A 275 -3.60 17.71 -0.63
C ALA A 275 -4.17 18.82 -1.55
N TYR A 276 -3.91 18.75 -2.85
CA TYR A 276 -4.48 19.67 -3.84
C TYR A 276 -5.97 19.42 -4.13
N LEU A 277 -6.46 18.21 -3.87
CA LEU A 277 -7.89 17.88 -4.01
C LEU A 277 -8.74 18.40 -2.84
N PHE A 278 -8.10 18.73 -1.71
CA PHE A 278 -8.77 19.25 -0.51
C PHE A 278 -8.02 20.50 -0.01
N PRO A 279 -8.24 21.67 -0.64
CA PRO A 279 -7.45 22.87 -0.36
C PRO A 279 -7.60 23.40 1.07
N SER A 280 -8.75 23.17 1.69
CA SER A 280 -9.07 23.69 3.02
C SER A 280 -8.55 22.85 4.17
N THR A 281 -8.11 21.61 3.94
CA THR A 281 -7.84 20.65 5.03
C THR A 281 -6.36 20.25 5.04
N PRO A 282 -5.69 20.28 6.21
CA PRO A 282 -4.37 19.69 6.37
C PRO A 282 -4.44 18.17 6.53
N PHE A 283 -3.42 17.47 6.04
CA PHE A 283 -3.24 16.04 6.16
C PHE A 283 -1.96 15.69 6.91
N HIS A 284 -2.04 14.66 7.73
CA HIS A 284 -0.88 13.99 8.31
C HIS A 284 -0.87 12.54 7.85
N ILE A 285 0.13 12.13 7.09
CA ILE A 285 0.29 10.76 6.62
C ILE A 285 1.32 10.04 7.49
N HIS A 286 0.91 8.96 8.13
CA HIS A 286 1.75 8.11 8.96
C HIS A 286 2.12 6.86 8.18
N PHE A 287 3.37 6.75 7.75
CA PHE A 287 3.94 5.56 7.13
C PHE A 287 4.44 4.63 8.23
N VAL A 288 3.69 3.55 8.48
CA VAL A 288 3.95 2.62 9.58
C VAL A 288 4.30 1.25 9.01
N GLY A 289 5.44 0.71 9.42
CA GLY A 289 5.82 -0.67 9.17
C GLY A 289 7.32 -0.87 8.99
N PRO A 290 7.82 -2.11 9.08
CA PRO A 290 9.26 -2.40 9.08
C PRO A 290 10.02 -1.86 7.86
N ASP A 291 9.35 -1.77 6.71
CA ASP A 291 9.91 -1.33 5.43
C ASP A 291 9.60 0.15 5.11
N ALA A 292 8.93 0.87 6.01
CA ALA A 292 8.59 2.28 5.82
C ALA A 292 9.82 3.20 5.87
N LEU A 293 10.90 2.75 6.52
CA LEU A 293 12.17 3.46 6.62
C LEU A 293 13.32 2.59 6.13
N ALA A 294 14.37 3.25 5.64
CA ALA A 294 15.60 2.53 5.33
C ALA A 294 16.20 1.93 6.63
N PRO A 295 16.86 0.75 6.55
CA PRO A 295 17.54 0.18 7.71
C PRO A 295 18.51 1.20 8.32
N ASN A 296 18.41 1.40 9.64
CA ASN A 296 19.21 2.34 10.45
C ASN A 296 18.75 3.80 10.47
N GLN A 297 17.58 4.13 9.90
CA GLN A 297 16.98 5.45 10.12
C GLN A 297 16.06 5.43 11.34
N GLU A 298 16.12 6.49 12.14
CA GLU A 298 15.21 6.68 13.27
C GLU A 298 13.84 7.21 12.80
N PRO A 299 12.76 6.88 13.51
CA PRO A 299 11.45 7.47 13.27
C PRO A 299 11.52 9.00 13.32
N HIS A 300 10.95 9.65 12.32
CA HIS A 300 11.00 11.11 12.21
C HIS A 300 9.76 11.66 11.51
N THR A 301 9.53 12.94 11.71
CA THR A 301 8.42 13.68 11.10
C THR A 301 8.98 14.78 10.21
N THR A 302 8.42 14.91 9.01
CA THR A 302 8.79 15.95 8.04
C THR A 302 7.55 16.71 7.58
N SER A 303 7.69 18.00 7.33
CA SER A 303 6.67 18.81 6.64
C SER A 303 7.03 18.88 5.16
N VAL A 304 6.11 18.49 4.29
CA VAL A 304 6.26 18.62 2.83
C VAL A 304 5.86 20.03 2.40
N ASN A 305 4.76 20.52 2.96
CA ASN A 305 4.30 21.90 2.89
C ASN A 305 3.48 22.24 4.15
N GLU A 306 2.88 23.44 4.18
CA GLU A 306 2.08 23.93 5.31
C GLU A 306 0.86 23.05 5.66
N ARG A 307 0.41 22.19 4.75
CA ARG A 307 -0.80 21.38 4.88
C ARG A 307 -0.56 19.87 4.78
N LEU A 308 0.68 19.42 4.62
CA LEU A 308 1.00 18.00 4.44
C LEU A 308 2.23 17.63 5.27
N PHE A 309 1.98 16.78 6.26
CA PHE A 309 2.99 16.28 7.19
C PHE A 309 3.14 14.78 7.02
N PHE A 310 4.36 14.28 7.13
CA PHE A 310 4.68 12.87 7.09
C PHE A 310 5.35 12.44 8.38
N THR A 311 4.88 11.34 8.96
CA THR A 311 5.62 10.60 9.99
C THR A 311 6.00 9.25 9.44
N TYR A 312 7.28 8.90 9.57
CA TYR A 312 7.77 7.58 9.21
C TYR A 312 8.16 6.83 10.48
N ASP A 313 7.66 5.62 10.64
CA ASP A 313 7.97 4.76 11.78
C ASP A 313 8.13 3.30 11.32
N ASN A 314 9.22 2.67 11.74
CA ASN A 314 9.54 1.29 11.38
C ASN A 314 8.99 0.25 12.36
N ALA A 315 8.22 0.66 13.37
CA ALA A 315 7.54 -0.24 14.28
C ALA A 315 6.44 -1.05 13.59
N LEU A 316 6.09 -2.20 14.17
CA LEU A 316 4.85 -2.89 13.84
C LEU A 316 3.66 -2.05 14.31
N TYR A 317 2.51 -2.18 13.65
CA TYR A 317 1.37 -1.30 13.95
C TYR A 317 0.85 -1.51 15.37
N GLU A 318 0.86 -2.73 15.91
CA GLU A 318 0.46 -2.98 17.29
C GLU A 318 1.28 -2.18 18.31
N ASP A 319 2.58 -1.98 18.08
CA ASP A 319 3.43 -1.16 18.94
C ASP A 319 3.23 0.34 18.66
N TYR A 320 3.00 0.70 17.40
CA TYR A 320 2.71 2.07 16.99
C TYR A 320 1.38 2.58 17.56
N HIS A 321 0.37 1.71 17.62
CA HIS A 321 -0.96 2.01 18.14
C HIS A 321 -0.90 2.53 19.59
N GLU A 322 -0.02 1.96 20.42
CA GLU A 322 0.17 2.39 21.82
C GLU A 322 0.82 3.78 21.95
N LYS A 323 1.46 4.29 20.88
CA LYS A 323 2.03 5.64 20.86
C LYS A 323 0.97 6.71 20.63
N ILE A 324 -0.20 6.33 20.13
CA ILE A 324 -1.30 7.25 19.83
C ILE A 324 -2.28 7.24 21.01
N GLU A 325 -2.49 8.40 21.62
CA GLU A 325 -3.32 8.50 22.84
C GLU A 325 -4.80 8.20 22.56
N LYS A 326 -5.32 8.68 21.42
CA LYS A 326 -6.72 8.53 21.05
C LYS A 326 -6.87 8.54 19.54
N PHE A 327 -7.72 7.65 19.05
CA PHE A 327 -8.21 7.68 17.68
C PHE A 327 -9.58 8.34 17.61
N ASP A 328 -9.79 9.16 16.58
CA ASP A 328 -11.03 9.85 16.29
C ASP A 328 -11.58 9.41 14.92
N PRO A 329 -12.70 8.65 14.88
CA PRO A 329 -13.33 8.22 13.63
C PRO A 329 -13.80 9.35 12.68
N TYR A 330 -13.78 10.61 13.11
CA TYR A 330 -14.13 11.77 12.28
C TYR A 330 -12.94 12.38 11.53
N THR A 331 -11.70 12.11 11.97
CA THR A 331 -10.47 12.68 11.40
C THR A 331 -9.41 11.63 11.06
N ASP A 332 -9.49 10.44 11.65
CA ASP A 332 -8.54 9.35 11.46
C ASP A 332 -9.08 8.28 10.51
N LEU A 333 -8.20 7.77 9.65
CA LEU A 333 -8.49 6.62 8.81
C LEU A 333 -7.26 5.78 8.49
N PHE A 334 -7.49 4.51 8.20
CA PHE A 334 -6.46 3.52 7.95
C PHE A 334 -6.49 3.04 6.50
N PHE A 335 -5.31 2.88 5.91
CA PHE A 335 -5.12 2.27 4.59
C PHE A 335 -4.06 1.16 4.67
N MET A 336 -4.39 0.00 4.12
CA MET A 336 -3.51 -1.15 3.99
C MET A 336 -3.37 -1.49 2.50
N PHE A 337 -2.24 -1.12 1.90
CA PHE A 337 -2.02 -1.35 0.48
C PHE A 337 -1.45 -2.74 0.22
N SER A 338 -2.31 -3.63 -0.27
CA SER A 338 -1.99 -5.04 -0.58
C SER A 338 -1.19 -5.74 0.53
N PRO A 339 -1.79 -5.83 1.74
CA PRO A 339 -1.12 -6.34 2.94
C PRO A 339 -0.82 -7.84 2.90
N GLY A 340 -1.53 -8.61 2.06
CA GLY A 340 -1.39 -10.07 1.97
C GLY A 340 -1.84 -10.77 3.25
N ILE A 341 -2.99 -10.38 3.79
CA ILE A 341 -3.53 -10.91 5.05
C ILE A 341 -3.79 -12.42 4.96
N GLY A 342 -4.30 -12.90 3.82
CA GLY A 342 -4.57 -14.32 3.58
C GLY A 342 -3.30 -15.18 3.58
N GLN A 343 -2.17 -14.62 3.17
CA GLN A 343 -0.88 -15.32 3.14
C GLN A 343 -0.16 -15.25 4.50
N PHE A 344 -0.26 -14.11 5.21
CA PHE A 344 0.45 -13.84 6.46
C PHE A 344 -0.50 -13.57 7.63
N LYS A 345 -1.53 -14.42 7.76
CA LYS A 345 -2.64 -14.24 8.72
C LYS A 345 -2.19 -14.06 10.17
N GLU A 346 -1.26 -14.89 10.64
CA GLU A 346 -0.78 -14.84 12.03
C GLU A 346 -0.02 -13.54 12.35
N GLY A 347 0.69 -12.97 11.37
CA GLY A 347 1.42 -11.72 11.54
C GLY A 347 0.50 -10.50 11.63
N TRP A 348 -0.63 -10.52 10.91
CA TRP A 348 -1.58 -9.40 10.88
C TRP A 348 -2.59 -9.42 12.02
N LYS A 349 -2.78 -10.55 12.70
CA LYS A 349 -3.81 -10.71 13.73
C LYS A 349 -3.78 -9.63 14.83
N PRO A 350 -2.64 -9.36 15.52
CA PRO A 350 -2.60 -8.34 16.56
C PRO A 350 -2.93 -6.93 16.04
N SER A 351 -2.47 -6.63 14.83
CA SER A 351 -2.73 -5.36 14.15
C SER A 351 -4.22 -5.20 13.81
N ILE A 352 -4.87 -6.24 13.26
CA ILE A 352 -6.30 -6.20 12.88
C ILE A 352 -7.19 -6.04 14.10
N GLU A 353 -6.90 -6.76 15.20
CA GLU A 353 -7.66 -6.63 16.46
C GLU A 353 -7.67 -5.17 16.95
N LYS A 354 -6.48 -4.56 17.05
CA LYS A 354 -6.32 -3.15 17.42
C LYS A 354 -6.98 -2.18 16.44
N LEU A 355 -6.90 -2.44 15.14
CA LEU A 355 -7.57 -1.62 14.12
C LEU A 355 -9.08 -1.59 14.32
N LEU A 356 -9.72 -2.75 14.56
CA LEU A 356 -11.16 -2.85 14.76
C LEU A 356 -11.62 -2.22 16.08
N GLU A 357 -10.73 -2.11 17.08
CA GLU A 357 -11.01 -1.39 18.32
C GLU A 357 -11.15 0.13 18.09
N THR A 358 -10.39 0.71 17.16
CA THR A 358 -10.42 2.17 16.87
C THR A 358 -11.77 2.70 16.39
N LYS A 359 -12.61 1.82 15.82
CA LYS A 359 -13.85 2.19 15.11
C LYS A 359 -13.65 3.22 13.99
N CYS A 360 -12.41 3.42 13.54
CA CYS A 360 -12.12 4.26 12.38
C CYS A 360 -12.36 3.45 11.10
N PRO A 361 -12.59 4.13 9.96
CA PRO A 361 -12.68 3.47 8.67
C PRO A 361 -11.32 2.89 8.26
N ILE A 362 -11.32 1.63 7.83
CA ILE A 362 -10.14 0.90 7.36
C ILE A 362 -10.37 0.50 5.91
N PHE A 363 -9.47 0.90 5.01
CA PHE A 363 -9.51 0.55 3.60
C PHE A 363 -8.34 -0.36 3.25
N ILE A 364 -8.61 -1.41 2.48
CA ILE A 364 -7.65 -2.45 2.14
C ILE A 364 -7.68 -2.63 0.63
N THR A 365 -6.50 -2.72 0.01
CA THR A 365 -6.36 -3.03 -1.43
C THR A 365 -5.76 -4.40 -1.66
N GLY A 366 -5.94 -4.97 -2.86
CA GLY A 366 -5.33 -6.24 -3.30
C GLY A 366 -4.57 -6.09 -4.61
N TYR A 367 -3.68 -7.02 -4.93
CA TYR A 367 -2.90 -7.01 -6.19
C TYR A 367 -3.61 -7.71 -7.36
N ASP A 368 -4.54 -8.60 -7.05
CA ASP A 368 -5.46 -9.25 -7.99
C ASP A 368 -6.74 -9.67 -7.25
N GLU A 369 -7.70 -10.24 -7.99
CA GLU A 369 -8.99 -10.68 -7.45
C GLU A 369 -8.84 -11.84 -6.46
N SER A 370 -7.95 -12.80 -6.74
CA SER A 370 -7.75 -13.98 -5.91
C SER A 370 -7.08 -13.65 -4.57
N ASP A 371 -6.13 -12.72 -4.58
CA ASP A 371 -5.45 -12.15 -3.42
C ASP A 371 -6.45 -11.40 -2.54
N MET A 372 -7.27 -10.54 -3.14
CA MET A 372 -8.32 -9.80 -2.43
C MET A 372 -9.33 -10.74 -1.78
N ASP A 373 -9.81 -11.76 -2.50
CA ASP A 373 -10.76 -12.76 -1.98
C ASP A 373 -10.15 -13.59 -0.84
N SER A 374 -8.87 -13.92 -0.94
CA SER A 374 -8.14 -14.64 0.11
C SER A 374 -8.02 -13.79 1.38
N ASP A 375 -7.72 -12.50 1.23
CA ASP A 375 -7.65 -11.54 2.34
C ASP A 375 -9.02 -11.37 3.01
N ILE A 376 -10.09 -11.21 2.23
CA ILE A 376 -11.46 -11.08 2.74
C ILE A 376 -11.87 -12.31 3.54
N LYS A 377 -11.68 -13.51 2.99
CA LYS A 377 -12.01 -14.78 3.67
C LYS A 377 -11.25 -14.92 4.99
N ALA A 378 -9.99 -14.51 5.01
CA ALA A 378 -9.18 -14.57 6.22
C ALA A 378 -9.69 -13.63 7.32
N VAL A 379 -10.21 -12.45 6.95
CA VAL A 379 -10.77 -11.48 7.91
C VAL A 379 -12.19 -11.86 8.34
N GLU A 380 -13.06 -12.30 7.42
CA GLU A 380 -14.42 -12.76 7.73
C GLU A 380 -14.45 -13.98 8.65
N GLN A 381 -13.46 -14.87 8.54
CA GLN A 381 -13.39 -16.07 9.36
C GLN A 381 -13.13 -15.77 10.84
N ASP A 382 -12.34 -14.73 11.13
CA ASP A 382 -11.78 -14.51 12.47
C ASP A 382 -12.39 -13.29 13.19
N TYR A 383 -12.99 -12.35 12.46
CA TYR A 383 -13.39 -11.06 13.02
C TYR A 383 -14.82 -10.67 12.66
N GLN A 384 -15.45 -9.92 13.57
CA GLN A 384 -16.72 -9.26 13.31
C GLN A 384 -16.50 -7.79 12.99
N PHE A 385 -17.01 -7.35 11.85
CA PHE A 385 -16.89 -5.98 11.38
C PHE A 385 -18.13 -5.59 10.58
N ASP A 386 -18.25 -4.29 10.32
CA ASP A 386 -19.22 -3.73 9.40
C ASP A 386 -18.51 -3.33 8.11
N TRP A 387 -19.12 -3.67 6.98
CA TRP A 387 -18.64 -3.25 5.67
C TRP A 387 -18.80 -1.74 5.53
N ILE A 388 -17.76 -1.05 5.05
CA ILE A 388 -17.79 0.34 4.59
C ILE A 388 -17.92 0.38 3.07
N LEU A 389 -17.03 -0.36 2.40
CA LEU A 389 -16.95 -0.47 0.96
C LEU A 389 -16.90 -1.96 0.63
N LYS A 390 -17.89 -2.44 -0.12
CA LYS A 390 -17.89 -3.83 -0.58
C LYS A 390 -16.70 -4.07 -1.53
N PRO A 391 -16.18 -5.29 -1.60
CA PRO A 391 -15.12 -5.66 -2.52
C PRO A 391 -15.47 -5.25 -3.95
N THR A 392 -14.60 -4.44 -4.55
CA THR A 392 -14.80 -3.92 -5.90
C THR A 392 -13.46 -3.62 -6.56
N VAL A 393 -13.48 -3.46 -7.88
CA VAL A 393 -12.29 -3.04 -8.62
C VAL A 393 -12.00 -1.58 -8.29
N ASN A 394 -10.75 -1.27 -8.00
CA ASN A 394 -10.32 0.10 -7.78
C ASN A 394 -10.18 0.81 -9.14
N GLU A 395 -10.94 1.89 -9.33
CA GLU A 395 -10.87 2.71 -10.55
C GLU A 395 -9.50 3.39 -10.69
N TYR A 396 -8.81 3.64 -9.57
CA TYR A 396 -7.48 4.25 -9.52
C TYR A 396 -6.36 3.23 -9.29
N ARG A 397 -6.57 1.97 -9.66
CA ARG A 397 -5.48 0.99 -9.76
C ARG A 397 -4.42 1.46 -10.76
N SER A 398 -3.18 1.05 -10.54
CA SER A 398 -2.12 1.25 -11.54
C SER A 398 -2.48 0.54 -12.83
N LEU A 399 -2.39 1.21 -13.98
CA LEU A 399 -2.57 0.56 -15.28
C LEU A 399 -1.28 -0.09 -15.79
N LYS A 400 -0.13 0.28 -15.21
CA LYS A 400 1.14 -0.44 -15.44
C LYS A 400 1.11 -1.76 -14.67
N ARG A 401 1.37 -2.86 -15.39
CA ARG A 401 1.59 -4.19 -14.80
C ARG A 401 3.01 -4.34 -14.28
N ASP A 402 3.12 -5.05 -13.17
CA ASP A 402 4.41 -5.53 -12.65
C ASP A 402 4.50 -7.04 -12.87
N VAL A 403 5.68 -7.49 -13.29
CA VAL A 403 5.94 -8.89 -13.64
C VAL A 403 6.68 -9.54 -12.49
N ASN A 404 6.23 -10.71 -12.05
CA ASN A 404 6.96 -11.52 -11.09
C ASN A 404 8.21 -12.11 -11.76
N LEU A 405 9.40 -11.77 -11.25
CA LEU A 405 10.67 -12.23 -11.84
C LEU A 405 10.93 -13.73 -11.62
N MET A 406 10.25 -14.34 -10.64
CA MET A 406 10.31 -15.77 -10.35
C MET A 406 9.37 -16.57 -11.27
N ASP A 407 8.30 -15.94 -11.74
CA ASP A 407 7.34 -16.55 -12.65
C ASP A 407 6.73 -15.47 -13.56
N VAL A 408 7.25 -15.36 -14.78
CA VAL A 408 6.84 -14.34 -15.76
C VAL A 408 5.40 -14.54 -16.26
N ARG A 409 4.76 -15.68 -15.95
CA ARG A 409 3.32 -15.90 -16.23
C ARG A 409 2.44 -15.08 -15.29
N GLN A 410 2.96 -14.73 -14.11
CA GLN A 410 2.23 -13.98 -13.10
C GLN A 410 2.54 -12.48 -13.26
N THR A 411 1.49 -11.71 -13.51
CA THR A 411 1.55 -10.24 -13.54
C THR A 411 0.49 -9.68 -12.62
N ILE A 412 0.85 -8.61 -11.91
CA ILE A 412 -0.02 -7.97 -10.93
C ILE A 412 -0.28 -6.51 -11.31
N LEU A 413 -1.41 -5.98 -10.85
CA LEU A 413 -1.72 -4.56 -10.92
C LEU A 413 -1.66 -4.00 -9.51
N ALA A 414 -0.83 -2.98 -9.28
CA ALA A 414 -0.80 -2.33 -7.98
C ALA A 414 -2.17 -1.71 -7.67
N ASN A 415 -2.70 -2.03 -6.48
CA ASN A 415 -4.03 -1.63 -6.02
C ASN A 415 -5.18 -2.05 -6.94
N TYR A 416 -5.17 -3.28 -7.48
CA TYR A 416 -6.22 -3.81 -8.35
C TYR A 416 -7.63 -3.64 -7.78
N GLY A 417 -7.85 -4.17 -6.57
CA GLY A 417 -9.14 -4.15 -5.88
C GLY A 417 -9.08 -3.29 -4.63
N ILE A 418 -10.24 -2.85 -4.16
CA ILE A 418 -10.40 -2.10 -2.91
C ILE A 418 -11.65 -2.59 -2.18
N TRP A 419 -11.55 -2.63 -0.85
CA TRP A 419 -12.64 -2.88 0.06
C TRP A 419 -12.40 -2.11 1.36
N GLY A 420 -13.43 -1.99 2.18
CA GLY A 420 -13.33 -1.24 3.43
C GLY A 420 -14.21 -1.80 4.52
N ILE A 421 -13.70 -1.76 5.74
CA ILE A 421 -14.33 -2.31 6.93
C ILE A 421 -14.19 -1.36 8.13
N ARG A 422 -14.99 -1.64 9.15
CA ARG A 422 -14.97 -0.94 10.43
C ARG A 422 -15.28 -1.92 11.55
N GLY A 423 -14.67 -1.76 12.71
CA GLY A 423 -15.10 -2.53 13.87
C GLY A 423 -16.52 -2.19 14.31
N LYS A 424 -17.31 -3.20 14.69
CA LYS A 424 -18.71 -3.02 15.11
C LYS A 424 -18.84 -2.11 16.31
N ARG A 425 -19.92 -1.31 16.33
CA ARG A 425 -20.42 -0.63 17.53
C ARG A 425 -21.48 -1.53 18.15
N TYR A 426 -21.27 -1.98 19.38
CA TYR A 426 -22.35 -2.57 20.16
C TYR A 426 -23.16 -1.41 20.71
N ASP A 427 -24.33 -1.15 20.14
CA ASP A 427 -25.28 -0.24 20.75
C ASP A 427 -25.62 -0.79 22.13
N VAL A 428 -25.45 0.03 23.16
CA VAL A 428 -25.91 -0.32 24.50
C VAL A 428 -27.43 -0.34 24.42
N VAL A 429 -27.99 -1.53 24.27
CA VAL A 429 -29.43 -1.73 24.44
C VAL A 429 -29.68 -1.45 25.92
N HIS A 430 -30.20 -0.27 26.22
CA HIS A 430 -30.81 -0.03 27.52
C HIS A 430 -31.97 -1.01 27.62
N ASP A 431 -31.78 -2.09 28.37
CA ASP A 431 -32.86 -2.99 28.74
C ASP A 431 -33.69 -2.28 29.81
N PRO A 432 -34.91 -1.79 29.48
CA PRO A 432 -35.72 -1.07 30.45
C PRO A 432 -36.20 -1.99 31.59
N GLU A 433 -36.10 -3.31 31.45
CA GLU A 433 -36.54 -4.29 32.46
C GLU A 433 -35.46 -4.66 33.48
N ALA A 434 -34.20 -4.21 33.29
CA ALA A 434 -33.10 -4.53 34.20
C ALA A 434 -32.96 -3.56 35.40
N ASN A 435 -33.83 -2.56 35.50
CA ASN A 435 -33.81 -1.51 36.54
C ASN A 435 -35.11 -1.41 37.38
N GLU A 436 -35.95 -2.46 37.38
CA GLU A 436 -37.05 -2.58 38.36
C GLU A 436 -36.70 -3.50 39.54
#